data_AF-A0A8T3NQS5-F1
#
_entry.id   AF-A0A8T3NQS5-F1
#
_cell.length_a   1.000
_cell.length_b   1.000
_cell.length_c   1.000
_cell.angle_alpha   90.00
_cell.angle_beta   90.00
_cell.angle_gamma   90.00
#
_symmetry.space_group_name_H-M   'P 1'
#
loop_
_entity.id
_entity.type
_entity.pdbx_description
1 polymer ?
#
loop_
_entity_poly.entity_id
_entity_poly.type
_entity_poly.pdbx_seq_one_letter_code
_entity_poly.pdbx_strand_id
1 'polypeptide(L)'
;MRRTILAGLFLAGTLTACATAAPATQAPGPTGGPDTQPSIAVPSVALPSGLFSFPSFNSDEDLAARFPASIAGSPVEVQTLRVADFLQFFEDDPEGRAEFEAFVTAVGVPAEAISIGFGSFTYEDSTEQLFAIRAAGADPARLQNSLLEFTRANQDDPASVQVTQANIGGKAASIVTTADETTTYVYGAGDVVWTFESGDTTLADQVMGAIP
;
A
#
# COMPACT_ATOMS: atom_id res chain seq x y z
N MET A 1 -27.01 30.28 -3.34
CA MET A 1 -27.17 30.28 -4.81
C MET A 1 -26.00 29.54 -5.43
N ARG A 2 -26.17 28.28 -5.81
CA ARG A 2 -25.29 27.56 -6.76
C ARG A 2 -26.20 26.96 -7.82
N ARG A 3 -25.89 27.28 -9.07
CA ARG A 3 -26.68 26.97 -10.27
C ARG A 3 -26.33 25.58 -10.79
N THR A 4 -27.37 24.85 -11.13
CA THR A 4 -27.46 23.58 -11.86
C THR A 4 -27.07 23.72 -13.34
N ILE A 5 -26.39 22.71 -13.91
CA ILE A 5 -26.46 22.27 -15.32
C ILE A 5 -26.36 20.73 -15.26
N LEU A 6 -27.43 19.92 -15.34
CA LEU A 6 -28.26 19.45 -16.47
C LEU A 6 -27.54 18.64 -17.58
N ALA A 7 -27.73 17.32 -17.49
CA ALA A 7 -28.35 16.42 -18.49
C ALA A 7 -27.56 15.86 -19.70
N GLY A 8 -27.66 14.52 -19.81
CA GLY A 8 -27.72 13.68 -21.01
C GLY A 8 -27.81 12.22 -20.52
N LEU A 9 -28.95 11.52 -20.45
CA LEU A 9 -30.03 11.16 -21.38
C LEU A 9 -29.60 10.17 -22.49
N PHE A 10 -30.41 9.10 -22.61
CA PHE A 10 -30.44 7.98 -23.59
C PHE A 10 -29.66 6.70 -23.20
N LEU A 11 -30.16 5.45 -23.31
CA LEU A 11 -31.49 4.91 -23.63
C LEU A 11 -31.53 3.39 -23.28
N ALA A 12 -32.71 2.95 -22.81
CA ALA A 12 -33.35 1.62 -22.90
C ALA A 12 -32.56 0.30 -23.02
N GLY A 13 -32.77 -0.58 -22.04
CA GLY A 13 -32.75 -2.04 -22.20
C GLY A 13 -33.76 -2.69 -21.24
N THR A 14 -34.92 -3.10 -21.75
CA THR A 14 -35.97 -3.78 -20.99
C THR A 14 -35.69 -5.28 -20.89
N LEU A 15 -35.57 -5.82 -19.68
CA LEU A 15 -35.83 -7.24 -19.42
C LEU A 15 -36.80 -7.35 -18.24
N THR A 16 -37.99 -7.84 -18.56
CA THR A 16 -39.09 -8.13 -17.66
C THR A 16 -38.81 -9.44 -16.94
N ALA A 17 -38.48 -9.39 -15.65
CA ALA A 17 -38.47 -10.57 -14.78
C ALA A 17 -39.52 -10.38 -13.67
N CYS A 18 -40.62 -11.13 -13.78
CA CYS A 18 -41.57 -11.32 -12.70
C CYS A 18 -40.88 -12.09 -11.56
N ALA A 19 -40.69 -11.46 -10.41
CA ALA A 19 -40.38 -12.13 -9.17
C ALA A 19 -41.33 -11.65 -8.07
N THR A 20 -42.09 -12.61 -7.55
CA THR A 20 -43.08 -12.51 -6.49
C THR A 20 -42.48 -11.90 -5.22
N ALA A 21 -43.08 -10.81 -4.74
CA ALA A 21 -42.71 -10.12 -3.51
C ALA A 21 -43.12 -10.93 -2.26
N ALA A 22 -42.17 -11.08 -1.32
CA ALA A 22 -42.43 -11.46 0.07
C ALA A 22 -42.49 -10.20 0.96
N PRO A 23 -43.32 -10.17 2.01
CA PRO A 23 -43.42 -9.02 2.90
C PRO A 23 -42.18 -8.90 3.81
N ALA A 24 -41.58 -7.71 3.83
CA ALA A 24 -40.44 -7.37 4.69
C ALA A 24 -40.91 -6.95 6.09
N THR A 25 -40.39 -7.61 7.12
CA THR A 25 -40.46 -7.20 8.53
C THR A 25 -39.44 -6.09 8.77
N GLN A 26 -39.90 -4.93 9.24
CA GLN A 26 -39.02 -3.80 9.62
C GLN A 26 -38.41 -4.06 11.01
N ALA A 27 -37.08 -3.97 11.09
CA ALA A 27 -36.34 -3.96 12.35
C ALA A 27 -36.17 -2.50 12.86
N PRO A 28 -36.19 -2.26 14.19
CA PRO A 28 -35.99 -0.92 14.76
C PRO A 28 -34.53 -0.45 14.62
N GLY A 29 -34.35 0.81 14.20
CA GLY A 29 -33.04 1.44 14.03
C GLY A 29 -32.41 1.90 15.36
N PRO A 30 -31.06 1.92 15.46
CA PRO A 30 -30.34 2.40 16.64
C PRO A 30 -30.33 3.93 16.73
N THR A 31 -30.40 4.42 17.96
CA THR A 31 -30.37 5.83 18.37
C THR A 31 -28.93 6.35 18.34
N GLY A 32 -28.69 7.47 17.66
CA GLY A 32 -27.38 8.11 17.56
C GLY A 32 -26.90 8.72 18.88
N GLY A 33 -25.65 8.44 19.23
CA GLY A 33 -24.90 9.10 20.30
C GLY A 33 -23.98 10.20 19.74
N PRO A 34 -23.51 11.13 20.57
CA PRO A 34 -22.67 12.25 20.16
C PRO A 34 -21.25 11.79 19.78
N ASP A 35 -20.86 12.11 18.56
CA ASP A 35 -19.54 11.89 18.00
C ASP A 35 -18.55 12.88 18.63
N THR A 36 -17.61 12.36 19.40
CA THR A 36 -16.44 13.11 19.90
C THR A 36 -15.23 12.48 19.24
N GLN A 37 -14.99 12.89 17.99
CA GLN A 37 -13.85 12.44 17.20
C GLN A 37 -12.57 13.11 17.73
N PRO A 38 -11.63 12.35 18.34
CA PRO A 38 -10.30 12.87 18.60
C PRO A 38 -9.54 12.93 17.27
N SER A 39 -9.00 14.10 16.93
CA SER A 39 -8.04 14.21 15.83
C SER A 39 -6.73 13.57 16.28
N ILE A 40 -6.47 12.37 15.79
CA ILE A 40 -5.12 11.77 15.81
C ILE A 40 -4.45 12.24 14.53
N ALA A 41 -3.26 12.83 14.67
CA ALA A 41 -2.44 13.19 13.54
C ALA A 41 -1.71 11.91 13.11
N VAL A 42 -1.99 11.42 11.90
CA VAL A 42 -1.12 10.43 11.25
C VAL A 42 0.28 11.02 11.21
N PRO A 43 1.30 10.36 11.79
CA PRO A 43 2.66 10.79 11.59
C PRO A 43 2.98 10.53 10.13
N SER A 44 2.97 11.59 9.31
CA SER A 44 3.80 11.61 8.12
C SER A 44 5.22 11.40 8.63
N VAL A 45 5.72 10.17 8.60
CA VAL A 45 7.14 9.87 8.79
C VAL A 45 7.83 10.41 7.55
N ALA A 46 7.92 11.74 7.47
CA ALA A 46 8.79 12.45 6.57
C ALA A 46 10.19 12.10 7.03
N LEU A 47 10.75 11.04 6.45
CA LEU A 47 12.16 10.72 6.60
C LEU A 47 12.92 11.98 6.15
N PRO A 48 13.62 12.72 7.04
CA PRO A 48 14.29 13.96 6.67
C PRO A 48 15.24 13.68 5.51
N SER A 49 14.93 14.30 4.37
CA SER A 49 15.49 14.00 3.04
C SER A 49 16.96 14.43 2.88
N GLY A 50 17.74 14.53 3.95
CA GLY A 50 19.10 15.08 3.88
C GLY A 50 20.03 14.83 5.06
N LEU A 51 19.71 13.95 6.02
CA LEU A 51 20.56 13.75 7.21
C LEU A 51 20.96 12.31 7.55
N PHE A 52 20.44 11.30 6.84
CA PHE A 52 20.85 9.93 7.12
C PHE A 52 21.85 9.42 6.09
N SER A 53 23.14 9.68 6.35
CA SER A 53 24.17 8.71 5.95
C SER A 53 23.98 7.47 6.80
N PHE A 54 23.01 6.63 6.45
CA PHE A 54 22.92 5.30 7.02
C PHE A 54 24.24 4.58 6.69
N PRO A 55 24.88 3.90 7.66
CA PRO A 55 25.81 2.84 7.32
C PRO A 55 25.16 1.98 6.23
N SER A 56 25.89 1.58 5.19
CA SER A 56 25.35 0.69 4.17
C SER A 56 24.86 -0.60 4.85
N PHE A 57 23.55 -0.67 5.09
CA PHE A 57 22.87 -1.88 5.52
C PHE A 57 22.53 -2.61 4.22
N ASN A 58 23.32 -3.62 3.90
CA ASN A 58 22.99 -4.62 2.89
C ASN A 58 22.78 -5.94 3.63
N SER A 59 21.75 -5.97 4.48
CA SER A 59 21.51 -7.10 5.37
C SER A 59 20.85 -8.29 4.65
N ASP A 60 20.37 -8.10 3.42
CA ASP A 60 19.79 -9.13 2.56
C ASP A 60 20.19 -8.96 1.08
N GLU A 61 21.34 -9.53 0.70
CA GLU A 61 21.85 -9.48 -0.67
C GLU A 61 20.91 -10.13 -1.70
N ASP A 62 20.17 -11.17 -1.31
CA ASP A 62 19.20 -11.83 -2.19
C ASP A 62 18.06 -10.87 -2.54
N LEU A 63 17.55 -10.10 -1.57
CA LEU A 63 16.52 -9.09 -1.82
C LEU A 63 17.09 -7.95 -2.66
N ALA A 64 18.29 -7.45 -2.32
CA ALA A 64 18.92 -6.36 -3.08
C ALA A 64 19.10 -6.73 -4.56
N ALA A 65 19.50 -7.97 -4.85
CA ALA A 65 19.67 -8.46 -6.21
C ALA A 65 18.37 -8.59 -7.02
N ARG A 66 17.20 -8.50 -6.38
CA ARG A 66 15.89 -8.52 -7.07
C ARG A 66 15.42 -7.14 -7.48
N PHE A 67 16.00 -6.06 -6.94
CA PHE A 67 15.69 -4.72 -7.43
C PHE A 67 16.18 -4.56 -8.87
N PRO A 68 15.42 -3.88 -9.75
CA PRO A 68 15.90 -3.58 -11.09
C PRO A 68 17.13 -2.68 -11.03
N ALA A 69 18.09 -2.90 -11.92
CA ALA A 69 19.30 -2.05 -11.98
C ALA A 69 18.98 -0.60 -12.39
N SER A 70 17.89 -0.40 -13.13
CA SER A 70 17.42 0.91 -13.57
C SER A 70 15.91 0.93 -13.74
N ILE A 71 15.28 2.07 -13.46
CA ILE A 71 13.87 2.36 -13.73
C ILE A 71 13.81 3.66 -14.53
N ALA A 72 13.00 3.71 -15.59
CA ALA A 72 12.90 4.88 -16.47
C ALA A 72 14.25 5.38 -17.04
N GLY A 73 15.25 4.50 -17.13
CA GLY A 73 16.62 4.84 -17.57
C GLY A 73 17.53 5.40 -16.47
N SER A 74 17.01 5.65 -15.26
CA SER A 74 17.79 6.08 -14.09
C SER A 74 18.26 4.87 -13.28
N PRO A 75 19.50 4.85 -12.77
CA PRO A 75 19.97 3.79 -11.89
C PRO A 75 19.14 3.76 -10.59
N VAL A 76 18.92 2.56 -10.05
CA VAL A 76 18.29 2.38 -8.74
C VAL A 76 19.37 2.18 -7.69
N GLU A 77 19.37 3.03 -6.66
CA GLU A 77 20.19 2.86 -5.47
C GLU A 77 19.42 2.03 -4.45
N VAL A 78 20.00 0.91 -4.03
CA VAL A 78 19.29 -0.11 -3.23
C VAL A 78 19.90 -0.22 -1.85
N GLN A 79 19.05 -0.28 -0.82
CA GLN A 79 19.41 -0.58 0.56
C GLN A 79 18.50 -1.68 1.10
N THR A 80 19.02 -2.55 1.95
CA THR A 80 18.23 -3.63 2.56
C THR A 80 18.54 -3.78 4.04
N LEU A 81 17.50 -4.02 4.83
CA LEU A 81 17.61 -4.11 6.28
C LEU A 81 16.73 -5.23 6.82
N ARG A 82 17.20 -5.89 7.87
CA ARG A 82 16.38 -6.88 8.57
C ARG A 82 15.33 -6.15 9.38
N VAL A 83 14.17 -6.76 9.56
CA VAL A 83 13.10 -6.18 10.40
C VAL A 83 13.57 -5.86 11.82
N ALA A 84 14.46 -6.67 12.39
CA ALA A 84 15.01 -6.40 13.72
C ALA A 84 15.79 -5.07 13.78
N ASP A 85 16.47 -4.70 12.69
CA ASP A 85 17.15 -3.41 12.57
C ASP A 85 16.13 -2.29 12.29
N PHE A 86 15.12 -2.58 11.47
CA PHE A 86 14.04 -1.64 11.18
C PHE A 86 13.28 -1.18 12.43
N LEU A 87 13.00 -2.11 13.34
CA LEU A 87 12.28 -1.85 14.58
C LEU A 87 13.03 -0.89 15.52
N GLN A 88 14.33 -0.69 15.33
CA GLN A 88 15.10 0.31 16.08
C GLN A 88 14.75 1.74 15.66
N PHE A 89 14.20 1.95 14.46
CA PHE A 89 13.74 3.28 14.04
C PHE A 89 12.46 3.73 14.76
N PHE A 90 11.74 2.80 15.38
CA PHE A 90 10.54 3.09 16.16
C PHE A 90 10.82 3.21 17.66
N GLU A 91 12.09 3.41 18.07
CA GLU A 91 12.42 3.59 19.50
C GLU A 91 11.67 4.76 20.13
N ASP A 92 11.46 5.83 19.37
CA ASP A 92 10.70 7.02 19.79
C ASP A 92 9.20 6.95 19.44
N ASP A 93 8.75 5.84 18.82
CA ASP A 93 7.36 5.62 18.39
C ASP A 93 6.86 4.21 18.78
N PRO A 94 6.48 4.01 20.06
CA PRO A 94 6.06 2.69 20.54
C PRO A 94 4.75 2.19 19.91
N GLU A 95 3.91 3.09 19.40
CA GLU A 95 2.65 2.73 18.73
C GLU A 95 2.93 2.15 17.34
N GLY A 96 3.68 2.88 16.50
CA GLY A 96 4.11 2.38 15.19
C GLY A 96 4.94 1.10 15.30
N ARG A 97 5.75 0.97 16.36
CA ARG A 97 6.43 -0.29 16.67
C ARG A 97 5.46 -1.45 16.88
N ALA A 98 4.45 -1.27 17.72
CA ALA A 98 3.48 -2.31 18.05
C ALA A 98 2.65 -2.72 16.82
N GLU A 99 2.28 -1.75 15.98
CA GLU A 99 1.58 -1.99 14.72
C GLU A 99 2.44 -2.80 13.73
N PHE A 100 3.72 -2.45 13.60
CA PHE A 100 4.63 -3.20 12.75
C PHE A 100 4.89 -4.62 13.28
N GLU A 101 5.05 -4.79 14.60
CA GLU A 101 5.16 -6.12 15.23
C GLU A 101 3.88 -6.96 15.02
N ALA A 102 2.70 -6.32 15.01
CA ALA A 102 1.44 -6.98 14.67
C ALA A 102 1.41 -7.43 13.19
N PHE A 103 1.91 -6.62 12.26
CA PHE A 103 2.10 -7.01 10.87
C PHE A 103 3.03 -8.23 10.73
N VAL A 104 4.20 -8.20 11.37
CA VAL A 104 5.16 -9.33 11.37
C VAL A 104 4.48 -10.61 11.87
N THR A 105 3.71 -10.51 12.95
CA THR A 105 2.93 -11.62 13.50
C THR A 105 1.87 -12.12 12.51
N ALA A 106 1.18 -11.21 11.82
CA ALA A 106 0.16 -11.54 10.83
C ALA A 106 0.73 -12.30 9.63
N VAL A 107 1.95 -11.97 9.18
CA VAL A 107 2.65 -12.70 8.10
C VAL A 107 2.92 -14.16 8.51
N GLY A 108 3.18 -14.41 9.80
CA GLY A 108 3.31 -15.76 10.36
C GLY A 108 4.66 -16.43 10.12
N VAL A 109 5.71 -15.63 9.90
CA VAL A 109 7.11 -16.06 9.88
C VAL A 109 7.87 -15.33 10.99
N PRO A 110 9.01 -15.84 11.46
CA PRO A 110 9.76 -15.13 12.48
C PRO A 110 10.38 -13.84 11.91
N ALA A 111 10.59 -12.84 12.76
CA ALA A 111 11.04 -11.51 12.34
C ALA A 111 12.38 -11.53 11.59
N GLU A 112 13.30 -12.44 11.95
CA GLU A 112 14.57 -12.63 11.25
C GLU A 112 14.44 -13.12 9.81
N ALA A 113 13.29 -13.72 9.45
CA ALA A 113 12.99 -14.13 8.09
C ALA A 113 12.44 -12.98 7.23
N ILE A 114 12.22 -11.80 7.82
CA ILE A 114 11.69 -10.63 7.12
C ILE A 114 12.80 -9.59 6.89
N SER A 115 12.89 -9.14 5.65
CA SER A 115 13.78 -8.08 5.21
C SER A 115 12.97 -7.02 4.47
N ILE A 116 13.38 -5.77 4.61
CA ILE A 116 12.80 -4.63 3.91
C ILE A 116 13.87 -4.08 2.97
N GLY A 117 13.47 -3.79 1.74
CA GLY A 117 14.30 -3.17 0.71
C GLY A 117 13.74 -1.82 0.30
N PHE A 118 14.65 -0.89 0.03
CA PHE A 118 14.37 0.47 -0.42
C PHE A 118 15.20 0.71 -1.68
N GLY A 119 14.53 1.05 -2.79
CA GLY A 119 15.15 1.43 -4.04
C GLY A 119 14.81 2.89 -4.35
N SER A 120 15.80 3.77 -4.43
CA SER A 120 15.60 5.16 -4.84
C SER A 120 16.13 5.41 -6.24
N PHE A 121 15.39 6.18 -7.04
CA PHE A 121 15.79 6.56 -8.39
C PHE A 121 15.24 7.94 -8.75
N THR A 122 15.85 8.61 -9.73
CA THR A 122 15.40 9.94 -10.18
C THR A 122 14.45 9.83 -11.36
N TYR A 123 13.34 10.57 -11.34
CA TYR A 123 12.40 10.72 -12.46
C TYR A 123 11.94 12.18 -12.52
N GLU A 124 11.99 12.82 -13.69
CA GLU A 124 11.55 14.23 -13.87
C GLU A 124 11.99 15.22 -12.76
N ASP A 125 13.26 15.14 -12.34
CA ASP A 125 13.86 15.94 -11.25
C ASP A 125 13.35 15.66 -9.82
N SER A 126 12.45 14.69 -9.62
CA SER A 126 12.08 14.15 -8.29
C SER A 126 12.84 12.85 -7.98
N THR A 127 12.95 12.54 -6.68
CA THR A 127 13.44 11.24 -6.21
C THR A 127 12.24 10.38 -5.84
N GLU A 128 12.12 9.25 -6.51
CA GLU A 128 11.05 8.28 -6.33
C GLU A 128 11.55 7.09 -5.50
N GLN A 129 10.64 6.40 -4.82
CA GLN A 129 10.97 5.29 -3.93
C GLN A 129 10.15 4.04 -4.27
N LEU A 130 10.84 2.93 -4.48
CA LEU A 130 10.30 1.58 -4.60
C LEU A 130 10.60 0.82 -3.31
N PHE A 131 9.58 0.25 -2.69
CA PHE A 131 9.74 -0.55 -1.48
C PHE A 131 9.50 -2.02 -1.77
N ALA A 132 10.18 -2.88 -1.02
CA ALA A 132 9.99 -4.32 -1.06
C ALA A 132 10.00 -4.90 0.34
N ILE A 133 9.08 -5.82 0.63
CA ILE A 133 9.10 -6.64 1.84
C ILE A 133 9.31 -8.08 1.40
N ARG A 134 10.43 -8.67 1.80
CA ARG A 134 10.70 -10.10 1.65
C ARG A 134 10.37 -10.80 2.94
N ALA A 135 9.60 -11.88 2.88
CA ALA A 135 9.36 -12.76 4.01
C ALA A 135 9.69 -14.21 3.61
N ALA A 136 10.92 -14.64 3.89
CA ALA A 136 11.40 -15.95 3.47
C ALA A 136 10.56 -17.07 4.09
N GLY A 137 9.97 -17.92 3.25
CA GLY A 137 9.10 -19.02 3.67
C GLY A 137 7.66 -18.61 4.01
N ALA A 138 7.29 -17.34 3.85
CA ALA A 138 5.90 -16.91 3.96
C ALA A 138 5.08 -17.37 2.74
N ASP A 139 3.78 -17.55 2.95
CA ASP A 139 2.84 -17.68 1.84
C ASP A 139 2.70 -16.30 1.13
N PRO A 140 2.91 -16.21 -0.19
CA PRO A 140 2.88 -14.94 -0.92
C PRO A 140 1.55 -14.19 -0.80
N ALA A 141 0.44 -14.93 -0.87
CA ALA A 141 -0.90 -14.34 -0.78
C ALA A 141 -1.17 -13.81 0.63
N ARG A 142 -0.71 -14.54 1.66
CA ARG A 142 -0.76 -14.08 3.05
C ARG A 142 0.08 -12.82 3.26
N LEU A 143 1.32 -12.78 2.77
CA LEU A 143 2.19 -11.60 2.88
C LEU A 143 1.53 -10.37 2.24
N GLN A 144 1.02 -10.51 1.02
CA GLN A 144 0.34 -9.41 0.32
C GLN A 144 -0.93 -8.97 1.06
N ASN A 145 -1.77 -9.91 1.51
CA ASN A 145 -2.99 -9.58 2.26
C ASN A 145 -2.68 -8.91 3.60
N SER A 146 -1.68 -9.39 4.35
CA SER A 146 -1.23 -8.76 5.59
C SER A 146 -0.73 -7.35 5.36
N LEU A 147 -0.04 -7.08 4.24
CA LEU A 147 0.39 -5.72 3.90
C LEU A 147 -0.81 -4.82 3.59
N LEU A 148 -1.78 -5.30 2.80
CA LEU A 148 -3.00 -4.53 2.49
C LEU A 148 -3.83 -4.24 3.76
N GLU A 149 -3.91 -5.19 4.68
CA GLU A 149 -4.56 -5.00 5.98
C GLU A 149 -3.79 -4.01 6.85
N PHE A 150 -2.46 -4.10 6.90
CA PHE A 150 -1.61 -3.14 7.59
C PHE A 150 -1.80 -1.73 7.03
N THR A 151 -1.72 -1.54 5.71
CA THR A 151 -2.00 -0.26 5.06
C THR A 151 -3.38 0.27 5.44
N ARG A 152 -4.41 -0.58 5.47
CA ARG A 152 -5.77 -0.16 5.84
C ARG A 152 -5.88 0.25 7.31
N ALA A 153 -5.23 -0.48 8.21
CA ALA A 153 -5.26 -0.21 9.65
C ALA A 153 -4.56 1.10 10.02
N ASN A 154 -3.56 1.50 9.23
CA ASN A 154 -2.76 2.72 9.43
C ASN A 154 -3.41 3.99 8.81
N GLN A 155 -4.70 3.95 8.47
CA GLN A 155 -5.43 5.10 7.92
C GLN A 155 -6.42 5.62 8.94
N ASP A 156 -6.57 6.95 9.02
CA ASP A 156 -7.54 7.60 9.91
C ASP A 156 -8.97 7.08 9.70
N ASP A 157 -9.32 6.82 8.44
CA ASP A 157 -10.55 6.16 8.05
C ASP A 157 -10.23 4.87 7.26
N PRO A 158 -10.16 3.71 7.92
CA PRO A 158 -9.92 2.42 7.27
C PRO A 158 -10.95 2.08 6.18
N ALA A 159 -12.17 2.61 6.27
CA ALA A 159 -13.22 2.35 5.27
C ALA A 159 -13.05 3.19 4.00
N SER A 160 -12.25 4.25 4.05
CA SER A 160 -11.91 5.08 2.89
C SER A 160 -10.93 4.39 1.92
N VAL A 161 -10.22 3.36 2.39
CA VAL A 161 -9.21 2.66 1.60
C VAL A 161 -9.86 1.75 0.56
N GLN A 162 -9.70 2.11 -0.70
CA GLN A 162 -10.17 1.32 -1.83
C GLN A 162 -9.06 0.43 -2.35
N VAL A 163 -9.35 -0.85 -2.57
CA VAL A 163 -8.43 -1.77 -3.22
C VAL A 163 -9.08 -2.28 -4.49
N THR A 164 -8.44 -2.00 -5.62
CA THR A 164 -8.85 -2.52 -6.93
C THR A 164 -7.75 -3.39 -7.51
N GLN A 165 -8.06 -4.18 -8.54
CA GLN A 165 -7.07 -4.98 -9.26
C GLN A 165 -6.96 -4.49 -10.69
N ALA A 166 -5.72 -4.37 -11.19
CA ALA A 166 -5.45 -3.96 -12.56
C ALA A 166 -4.19 -4.65 -13.10
N ASN A 167 -4.03 -4.63 -14.42
CA ASN A 167 -2.80 -5.05 -15.07
C ASN A 167 -1.91 -3.82 -15.31
N ILE A 168 -0.81 -3.69 -14.57
CA ILE A 168 0.13 -2.56 -14.62
C ILE A 168 1.53 -3.12 -14.86
N GLY A 169 2.25 -2.63 -15.87
CA GLY A 169 3.56 -3.15 -16.25
C GLY A 169 3.53 -4.64 -16.65
N GLY A 170 2.38 -5.14 -17.12
CA GLY A 170 2.17 -6.56 -17.42
C GLY A 170 1.97 -7.46 -16.18
N LYS A 171 1.76 -6.86 -15.00
CA LYS A 171 1.57 -7.58 -13.73
C LYS A 171 0.16 -7.35 -13.19
N ALA A 172 -0.44 -8.40 -12.64
CA ALA A 172 -1.68 -8.31 -11.90
C ALA A 172 -1.42 -7.69 -10.51
N ALA A 173 -1.50 -6.37 -10.44
CA ALA A 173 -1.23 -5.60 -9.24
C ALA A 173 -2.54 -5.17 -8.53
N SER A 174 -2.46 -5.04 -7.22
CA SER A 174 -3.47 -4.34 -6.42
C SER A 174 -3.18 -2.85 -6.44
N ILE A 175 -4.19 -2.03 -6.72
CA ILE A 175 -4.11 -0.57 -6.61
C ILE A 175 -4.86 -0.19 -5.33
N VAL A 176 -4.14 0.41 -4.39
CA VAL A 176 -4.66 0.92 -3.13
C VAL A 176 -4.79 2.44 -3.27
N THR A 177 -6.00 2.96 -3.07
CA THR A 177 -6.28 4.39 -3.07
C THR A 177 -6.85 4.79 -1.72
N THR A 178 -6.23 5.78 -1.08
CA THR A 178 -6.61 6.32 0.24
C THR A 178 -7.48 7.58 0.10
N ALA A 179 -8.01 8.09 1.21
CA ALA A 179 -8.93 9.24 1.21
C ALA A 179 -8.31 10.53 0.63
N ASP A 180 -7.01 10.68 0.76
CA ASP A 180 -6.20 11.79 0.24
C ASP A 180 -5.81 11.61 -1.25
N GLU A 181 -6.39 10.61 -1.92
CA GLU A 181 -6.13 10.25 -3.32
C GLU A 181 -4.70 9.71 -3.58
N THR A 182 -3.94 9.42 -2.52
CA THR A 182 -2.65 8.74 -2.64
C THR A 182 -2.86 7.33 -3.21
N THR A 183 -2.10 7.01 -4.25
CA THR A 183 -2.23 5.76 -5.00
C THR A 183 -0.98 4.91 -4.83
N THR A 184 -1.14 3.75 -4.20
CA THR A 184 -0.08 2.76 -4.01
C THR A 184 -0.35 1.52 -4.85
N TYR A 185 0.61 1.13 -5.66
CA TYR A 185 0.60 -0.10 -6.43
C TYR A 185 1.30 -1.20 -5.64
N VAL A 186 0.63 -2.33 -5.44
CA VAL A 186 1.12 -3.47 -4.64
C VAL A 186 1.16 -4.72 -5.52
N TYR A 187 2.31 -5.39 -5.56
CA TYR A 187 2.50 -6.59 -6.36
C TYR A 187 3.32 -7.65 -5.63
N GLY A 188 2.77 -8.87 -5.52
CA GLY A 188 3.47 -10.03 -4.97
C GLY A 188 4.20 -10.84 -6.05
N ALA A 189 5.47 -11.18 -5.81
CA ALA A 189 6.29 -12.07 -6.62
C ALA A 189 7.10 -13.03 -5.74
N GLY A 190 6.63 -14.27 -5.62
CA GLY A 190 7.24 -15.26 -4.72
C GLY A 190 7.19 -14.79 -3.26
N ASP A 191 8.32 -14.83 -2.56
CA ASP A 191 8.46 -14.40 -1.17
C ASP A 191 8.60 -12.87 -0.98
N VAL A 192 8.36 -12.06 -2.03
CA VAL A 192 8.52 -10.59 -2.00
C VAL A 192 7.21 -9.91 -2.39
N VAL A 193 6.84 -8.87 -1.65
CA VAL A 193 5.80 -7.92 -2.05
C VAL A 193 6.43 -6.56 -2.29
N TRP A 194 6.17 -6.01 -3.46
CA TRP A 194 6.63 -4.71 -3.92
C TRP A 194 5.53 -3.67 -3.71
N THR A 195 5.91 -2.47 -3.25
CA THR A 195 5.01 -1.32 -3.20
C THR A 195 5.65 -0.10 -3.83
N PHE A 196 4.86 0.61 -4.62
CA PHE A 196 5.26 1.85 -5.27
C PHE A 196 4.12 2.86 -5.15
N GLU A 197 4.39 4.03 -4.60
CA GLU A 197 3.40 5.11 -4.49
C GLU A 197 3.60 6.08 -5.65
N SER A 198 2.56 6.36 -6.43
CA SER A 198 2.63 7.36 -7.50
C SER A 198 1.26 7.76 -8.02
N GLY A 199 1.10 9.06 -8.31
CA GLY A 199 -0.03 9.58 -9.10
C GLY A 199 0.17 9.47 -10.61
N ASP A 200 1.40 9.18 -11.09
CA ASP A 200 1.69 9.03 -12.52
C ASP A 200 1.56 7.56 -12.93
N THR A 201 0.46 7.25 -13.63
CA THR A 201 0.21 5.91 -14.17
C THR A 201 1.27 5.43 -15.17
N THR A 202 1.94 6.34 -15.88
CA THR A 202 3.00 5.99 -16.84
C THR A 202 4.24 5.52 -16.10
N LEU A 203 4.64 6.27 -15.07
CA LEU A 203 5.75 5.89 -14.20
C LEU A 203 5.45 4.57 -13.47
N ALA A 204 4.22 4.41 -12.96
CA ALA A 204 3.81 3.16 -12.32
C ALA A 204 3.91 1.96 -13.26
N ASP A 205 3.51 2.10 -14.53
CA ASP A 205 3.66 1.06 -15.55
C ASP A 205 5.14 0.71 -15.79
N GLN A 206 6.02 1.71 -15.84
CA GLN A 206 7.46 1.50 -16.01
C GLN A 206 8.10 0.82 -14.79
N VAL A 207 7.78 1.25 -13.57
CA VAL A 207 8.27 0.66 -12.32
C VAL A 207 7.80 -0.78 -12.21
N MET A 208 6.50 -1.01 -12.36
CA MET A 208 5.92 -2.35 -12.30
C MET A 208 6.43 -3.23 -13.45
N GLY A 209 6.70 -2.68 -14.63
CA GLY A 209 7.29 -3.45 -15.73
C GLY A 209 8.75 -3.86 -15.50
N ALA A 210 9.48 -3.13 -14.65
CA ALA A 210 10.90 -3.35 -14.38
C ALA A 210 11.16 -4.39 -13.27
N ILE A 211 10.26 -4.50 -12.29
CA ILE A 211 10.40 -5.49 -11.19
C ILE A 211 10.18 -6.93 -11.71
N PRO A 212 10.84 -7.95 -11.13
CA PRO A 212 10.75 -9.35 -11.60
C PRO A 212 9.34 -9.94 -11.52
#